data_AF-A0A1I7UC07-F1
#
_entry.id   AF-A0A1I7UC07-F1
#
_cell.length_a   1.000
_cell.length_b   1.000
_cell.length_c   1.000
_cell.angle_alpha   90.00
_cell.angle_beta   90.00
_cell.angle_gamma   90.00
#
_symmetry.space_group_name_H-M   'P 1'
#
loop_
_entity.id
_entity.type
_entity.pdbx_description
1 polymer ?
#
loop_
_entity_poly.entity_id
_entity_poly.type
_entity_poly.pdbx_seq_one_letter_code
_entity_poly.pdbx_strand_id
1 'polypeptide(L)'
;MFKNFQKRRVVCGAHEALSKVQRGKAQLVFYAKNLDENNRRAASNVHQLQKQCPLEGIPLIEALTRKEMSRVMNKFPYVGVVAVTDFSGLFTRVLLSSAAVSTQSSSSTVLASKPSQQKFLASIIGSSLSSRLLCSLGGSSPSDEEETPMSISQGTPAVVKPRGEQKGTLIFLHGLGDQGHGWADSFSTEARVDTVKVICPHSSERSVSLNMGMRMPAWYDLFGLSLTSPEDNEGIQNAAAYVHSLIDAEVAAGVPASKVIVGGFSMGGALAIYAGLTYPQKLGGIIGLSSFFLQRTKFPGAYTANNATNIFLGHGNVDQLVPFQFGQMSETLIKKFNPNVQLHAYRDMGHQSCAEEMRDVKAFISNNIGK
;
A
#
# COMPACT_ATOMS: atom_id res chain seq x y z
N MET A 1 -45.96 -2.27 16.26
CA MET A 1 -45.56 -3.02 15.04
C MET A 1 -44.05 -2.97 14.92
N PHE A 2 -43.37 -4.08 15.21
CA PHE A 2 -41.93 -4.21 15.00
C PHE A 2 -41.64 -4.16 13.49
N LYS A 3 -40.84 -3.17 13.04
CA LYS A 3 -40.28 -3.19 11.69
C LYS A 3 -39.31 -4.37 11.61
N ASN A 4 -39.59 -5.35 10.75
CA ASN A 4 -38.67 -6.44 10.43
C ASN A 4 -37.36 -5.85 9.88
N PHE A 5 -36.30 -5.85 10.67
CA PHE A 5 -34.97 -5.43 10.23
C PHE A 5 -34.38 -6.50 9.30
N GLN A 6 -34.32 -6.24 8.00
CA GLN A 6 -33.64 -7.15 7.07
C GLN A 6 -32.12 -7.12 7.33
N LYS A 7 -31.59 -8.25 7.77
CA LYS A 7 -30.15 -8.49 7.99
C LYS A 7 -29.42 -8.46 6.64
N ARG A 8 -28.33 -7.68 6.54
CA ARG A 8 -27.45 -7.60 5.37
C ARG A 8 -27.01 -9.01 4.93
N ARG A 9 -27.14 -9.35 3.64
CA ARG A 9 -26.56 -10.57 3.06
C ARG A 9 -25.55 -10.19 1.98
N VAL A 10 -24.28 -10.47 2.22
CA VAL A 10 -23.22 -10.30 1.21
C VAL A 10 -23.08 -11.62 0.47
N VAL A 11 -23.00 -11.55 -0.86
CA VAL A 11 -22.80 -12.70 -1.74
C VAL A 11 -21.57 -12.43 -2.58
N CYS A 12 -20.57 -13.29 -2.49
CA CYS A 12 -19.34 -13.16 -3.27
C CYS A 12 -19.40 -14.09 -4.48
N GLY A 13 -19.04 -13.59 -5.67
CA GLY A 13 -19.01 -14.36 -6.92
C GLY A 13 -20.08 -13.95 -7.96
N ALA A 14 -19.69 -13.97 -9.24
CA ALA A 14 -20.57 -13.54 -10.35
C ALA A 14 -21.73 -14.51 -10.58
N HIS A 15 -21.53 -15.80 -10.33
CA HIS A 15 -22.56 -16.83 -10.50
C HIS A 15 -23.65 -16.71 -9.44
N GLU A 16 -23.25 -16.57 -8.18
CA GLU A 16 -24.13 -16.44 -7.04
C GLU A 16 -24.90 -15.11 -7.10
N ALA A 17 -24.24 -14.03 -7.51
CA ALA A 17 -24.86 -12.74 -7.77
C ALA A 17 -25.97 -12.83 -8.81
N LEU A 18 -25.67 -13.42 -9.97
CA LEU A 18 -26.62 -13.62 -11.04
C LEU A 18 -27.82 -14.48 -10.59
N SER A 19 -27.56 -15.55 -9.84
CA SER A 19 -28.62 -16.39 -9.25
C SER A 19 -29.56 -15.62 -8.31
N LYS A 20 -29.07 -14.57 -7.62
CA LYS A 20 -29.90 -13.74 -6.73
C LYS A 20 -30.71 -12.70 -7.51
N VAL A 21 -30.14 -12.12 -8.56
CA VAL A 21 -30.85 -11.24 -9.50
C VAL A 21 -32.02 -12.00 -10.11
N GLN A 22 -31.77 -13.14 -10.76
CA GLN A 22 -32.80 -13.97 -11.42
C GLN A 22 -33.92 -14.46 -10.49
N ARG A 23 -33.68 -14.53 -9.18
CA ARG A 23 -34.68 -14.93 -8.18
C ARG A 23 -35.44 -13.75 -7.57
N GLY A 24 -35.22 -12.52 -8.06
CA GLY A 24 -35.80 -11.28 -7.52
C GLY A 24 -35.34 -10.97 -6.09
N LYS A 25 -34.18 -11.51 -5.69
CA LYS A 25 -33.66 -11.39 -4.31
C LYS A 25 -32.54 -10.37 -4.18
N ALA A 26 -32.14 -9.73 -5.26
CA ALA A 26 -31.12 -8.68 -5.27
C ALA A 26 -31.76 -7.29 -5.32
N GLN A 27 -31.21 -6.35 -4.55
CA GLN A 27 -31.67 -4.95 -4.50
C GLN A 27 -30.59 -3.97 -4.98
N LEU A 28 -29.34 -4.42 -5.08
CA LEU A 28 -28.17 -3.64 -5.49
C LEU A 28 -27.05 -4.60 -5.91
N VAL A 29 -26.32 -4.27 -6.98
CA VAL A 29 -25.19 -5.08 -7.44
C VAL A 29 -23.96 -4.20 -7.55
N PHE A 30 -22.87 -4.65 -6.93
CA PHE A 30 -21.55 -4.08 -7.14
C PHE A 30 -20.73 -5.02 -8.00
N TYR A 31 -19.90 -4.47 -8.86
CA TYR A 31 -18.88 -5.26 -9.55
C TYR A 31 -17.58 -4.49 -9.61
N ALA A 32 -16.47 -5.21 -9.50
CA ALA A 32 -15.14 -4.68 -9.76
C ALA A 32 -14.63 -5.33 -11.04
N LYS A 33 -14.03 -4.52 -11.92
CA LYS A 33 -13.50 -5.02 -13.19
C LYS A 33 -12.11 -5.56 -12.95
N ASN A 34 -12.01 -6.82 -12.53
CA ASN A 34 -10.77 -7.57 -12.66
C ASN A 34 -11.00 -9.04 -13.01
N LEU A 35 -11.60 -9.24 -14.18
CA LEU A 35 -11.76 -10.56 -14.76
C LEU A 35 -10.42 -11.00 -15.32
N ASP A 36 -9.89 -12.10 -14.79
CA ASP A 36 -8.91 -12.92 -15.49
C ASP A 36 -9.50 -13.28 -16.87
N GLU A 37 -8.82 -12.91 -17.97
CA GLU A 37 -9.28 -13.22 -19.35
C GLU A 37 -9.47 -14.72 -19.58
N ASN A 38 -8.88 -15.56 -18.71
CA ASN A 38 -9.03 -17.00 -18.73
C ASN A 38 -10.34 -17.50 -18.09
N ASN A 39 -11.05 -16.68 -17.30
CA ASN A 39 -12.30 -17.05 -16.65
C ASN A 39 -13.54 -16.64 -17.46
N ARG A 40 -13.75 -17.31 -18.60
CA ARG A 40 -14.88 -17.05 -19.53
C ARG A 40 -16.26 -17.12 -18.87
N ARG A 41 -16.43 -17.95 -17.83
CA ARG A 41 -17.70 -18.11 -17.10
C ARG A 41 -18.01 -16.88 -16.24
N ALA A 42 -17.01 -16.34 -15.54
CA ALA A 42 -17.18 -15.11 -14.76
C ALA A 42 -17.50 -13.91 -15.69
N ALA A 43 -16.82 -13.80 -16.82
CA ALA A 43 -17.10 -12.77 -17.82
C ALA A 43 -18.52 -12.87 -18.40
N SER A 44 -18.97 -14.08 -18.74
CA SER A 44 -20.35 -14.34 -19.18
C SER A 44 -21.39 -13.94 -18.11
N ASN A 45 -21.13 -14.26 -16.84
CA ASN A 45 -22.06 -13.94 -15.75
C ASN A 45 -22.10 -12.42 -15.47
N VAL A 46 -20.97 -11.72 -15.54
CA VAL A 46 -20.91 -10.25 -15.41
C VAL A 46 -21.65 -9.57 -16.56
N HIS A 47 -21.48 -10.05 -17.79
CA HIS A 47 -22.24 -9.54 -18.94
C HIS A 47 -23.76 -9.75 -18.77
N GLN A 48 -24.17 -10.91 -18.24
CA GLN A 48 -25.58 -11.16 -17.94
C GLN A 48 -26.11 -10.25 -16.81
N LEU A 49 -25.31 -9.96 -15.78
CA LEU A 49 -25.66 -8.98 -14.74
C LEU A 49 -25.82 -7.56 -15.32
N GLN A 50 -24.91 -7.12 -16.19
CA GLN A 50 -24.99 -5.84 -16.88
C GLN A 50 -26.26 -5.69 -17.72
N LYS A 51 -26.76 -6.80 -18.28
CA LYS A 51 -28.00 -6.83 -19.06
C LYS A 51 -29.26 -6.94 -18.20
N GLN A 52 -29.25 -7.78 -17.17
CA GLN A 52 -30.43 -8.09 -16.34
C GLN A 52 -30.72 -7.04 -15.28
N CYS A 53 -29.70 -6.47 -14.63
CA CYS A 53 -29.92 -5.48 -13.56
C CYS A 53 -30.72 -4.25 -14.02
N PRO A 54 -30.45 -3.63 -15.20
CA PRO A 54 -31.27 -2.52 -15.69
C PRO A 54 -32.72 -2.93 -16.01
N LEU A 55 -32.94 -4.15 -16.52
CA LEU A 55 -34.27 -4.66 -16.85
C LEU A 55 -35.13 -4.90 -15.61
N GLU A 56 -34.50 -5.30 -14.50
CA GLU A 56 -35.17 -5.53 -13.22
C GLU A 56 -35.18 -4.29 -12.30
N GLY A 57 -34.69 -3.14 -12.77
CA GLY A 57 -34.61 -1.91 -11.98
C GLY A 57 -33.62 -1.97 -10.81
N ILE A 58 -32.66 -2.89 -10.87
CA ILE A 58 -31.62 -3.08 -9.84
C ILE A 58 -30.43 -2.18 -10.18
N PRO A 59 -30.01 -1.26 -9.28
CA PRO A 59 -28.84 -0.45 -9.51
C PRO A 59 -27.58 -1.31 -9.61
N LEU A 60 -26.78 -1.04 -10.64
CA LEU A 60 -25.50 -1.69 -10.89
C LEU A 60 -24.39 -0.64 -10.78
N ILE A 61 -23.44 -0.86 -9.86
CA ILE A 61 -22.36 0.09 -9.59
C ILE A 61 -21.02 -0.59 -9.84
N GLU A 62 -20.23 0.01 -10.73
CA GLU A 62 -18.83 -0.35 -10.93
C GLU A 62 -17.97 0.32 -9.86
N ALA A 63 -17.15 -0.48 -9.16
CA ALA A 63 -16.16 0.01 -8.22
C ALA A 63 -14.77 -0.35 -8.75
N LEU A 64 -13.96 0.65 -9.06
CA LEU A 64 -12.63 0.48 -9.66
C LEU A 64 -11.56 0.24 -8.57
N THR A 65 -11.86 0.65 -7.33
CA THR A 65 -10.94 0.56 -6.20
C THR A 65 -11.57 -0.04 -4.94
N ARG A 66 -10.75 -0.64 -4.08
CA ARG A 66 -11.16 -1.11 -2.74
C ARG A 66 -11.73 0.03 -1.88
N LYS A 67 -11.21 1.24 -2.05
CA LYS A 67 -11.62 2.45 -1.33
C LYS A 67 -13.03 2.92 -1.75
N GLU A 68 -13.33 2.89 -3.04
CA GLU A 68 -14.69 3.15 -3.54
C GLU A 68 -15.67 2.10 -3.05
N MET A 69 -15.30 0.82 -3.11
CA MET A 69 -16.14 -0.27 -2.59
C MET A 69 -16.49 -0.05 -1.11
N SER A 70 -15.50 0.24 -0.27
CA SER A 70 -15.69 0.49 1.16
C SER A 70 -16.61 1.70 1.44
N ARG A 71 -16.37 2.82 0.74
CA ARG A 71 -17.21 4.03 0.86
C ARG A 71 -18.66 3.75 0.48
N VAL A 72 -18.87 3.01 -0.59
CA VAL A 72 -20.23 2.73 -1.05
C VAL A 72 -20.92 1.71 -0.13
N MET A 73 -20.22 0.68 0.33
CA MET A 73 -20.72 -0.26 1.34
C MET A 73 -21.15 0.42 2.64
N ASN A 74 -20.47 1.49 3.05
CA ASN A 74 -20.81 2.27 4.24
C ASN A 74 -21.99 3.23 4.01
N LYS A 75 -22.19 3.70 2.78
CA LYS A 75 -23.29 4.59 2.40
C LYS A 75 -24.63 3.87 2.24
N PHE A 76 -24.61 2.56 2.03
CA PHE A 76 -25.81 1.73 1.87
C PHE A 76 -25.90 0.61 2.94
N PRO A 77 -26.09 0.97 4.23
CA PRO A 77 -26.03 0.02 5.35
C PRO A 77 -27.20 -0.99 5.41
N TYR A 78 -28.27 -0.80 4.63
CA TYR A 78 -29.54 -1.53 4.78
C TYR A 78 -30.04 -2.27 3.51
N VAL A 79 -29.15 -2.72 2.62
CA VAL A 79 -29.56 -3.33 1.34
C VAL A 79 -29.44 -4.87 1.34
N GLY A 80 -30.46 -5.52 0.78
CA GLY A 80 -30.73 -6.95 0.91
C GLY A 80 -29.76 -7.92 0.22
N VAL A 81 -28.98 -7.50 -0.79
CA VAL A 81 -27.84 -8.28 -1.32
C VAL A 81 -26.76 -7.34 -1.87
N VAL A 82 -25.49 -7.63 -1.57
CA VAL A 82 -24.28 -7.01 -2.17
C VAL A 82 -23.51 -8.12 -2.89
N ALA A 83 -23.41 -8.05 -4.21
CA ALA A 83 -22.58 -8.93 -5.02
C ALA A 83 -21.15 -8.37 -5.12
N VAL A 84 -20.12 -9.20 -4.98
CA VAL A 84 -18.72 -8.81 -5.26
C VAL A 84 -18.14 -9.81 -6.25
N THR A 85 -17.90 -9.36 -7.48
CA THR A 85 -17.28 -10.19 -8.51
C THR A 85 -15.78 -9.92 -8.52
N ASP A 86 -15.01 -10.89 -8.02
CA ASP A 86 -13.57 -11.04 -8.19
C ASP A 86 -12.70 -9.79 -7.87
N PHE A 87 -12.29 -9.67 -6.61
CA PHE A 87 -11.19 -8.78 -6.20
C PHE A 87 -9.81 -9.44 -6.34
N SER A 88 -9.76 -10.73 -6.67
CA SER A 88 -8.54 -11.53 -6.75
C SER A 88 -7.74 -11.23 -8.02
N GLY A 89 -8.38 -10.91 -9.15
CA GLY A 89 -7.71 -10.66 -10.42
C GLY A 89 -6.72 -9.48 -10.44
N LEU A 90 -6.79 -8.55 -9.48
CA LEU A 90 -5.84 -7.43 -9.36
C LEU A 90 -4.47 -7.88 -8.81
N PHE A 91 -4.45 -9.02 -8.13
CA PHE A 91 -3.22 -9.66 -7.67
C PHE A 91 -2.64 -10.63 -8.72
N THR A 92 -3.47 -11.23 -9.58
CA THR A 92 -3.03 -12.26 -10.53
C THR A 92 -2.56 -11.73 -11.90
N ARG A 93 -3.06 -10.58 -12.38
CA ARG A 93 -2.78 -10.08 -13.75
C ARG A 93 -1.54 -9.19 -13.91
N VAL A 94 -0.76 -8.97 -12.86
CA VAL A 94 0.57 -8.33 -12.97
C VAL A 94 1.64 -9.34 -13.46
N LEU A 95 1.30 -10.62 -13.60
CA LEU A 95 2.17 -11.65 -14.15
C LEU A 95 1.58 -12.22 -15.44
N LEU A 96 2.37 -12.15 -16.54
CA LEU A 96 2.16 -12.69 -17.90
C LEU A 96 1.42 -11.77 -18.90
N SER A 97 2.13 -11.00 -19.72
CA SER A 97 2.75 -11.51 -20.96
C SER A 97 3.48 -10.38 -21.70
N SER A 98 4.74 -10.65 -22.02
CA SER A 98 5.46 -10.00 -23.11
C SER A 98 5.24 -10.84 -24.37
N ALA A 99 4.36 -10.39 -25.26
CA ALA A 99 4.38 -10.76 -26.68
C ALA A 99 3.62 -9.71 -27.49
N ALA A 100 4.31 -9.14 -28.47
CA ALA A 100 3.77 -8.18 -29.42
C ALA A 100 2.66 -8.78 -30.30
N VAL A 101 1.75 -7.95 -30.80
CA VAL A 101 1.45 -7.74 -32.25
C VAL A 101 0.10 -7.00 -32.46
N SER A 102 0.23 -5.83 -33.11
CA SER A 102 -0.63 -5.16 -34.11
C SER A 102 -2.14 -4.87 -33.93
N THR A 103 -2.43 -3.57 -34.15
CA THR A 103 -3.44 -2.97 -35.07
C THR A 103 -4.93 -2.82 -34.72
N GLN A 104 -5.36 -1.55 -34.88
CA GLN A 104 -6.57 -1.00 -35.51
C GLN A 104 -7.80 -0.58 -34.66
N SER A 105 -8.13 0.71 -34.84
CA SER A 105 -9.43 1.44 -34.91
C SER A 105 -10.71 0.74 -34.39
N SER A 106 -11.65 1.41 -33.71
CA SER A 106 -12.54 2.46 -34.28
C SER A 106 -13.49 3.05 -33.22
N SER A 107 -13.71 4.37 -33.29
CA SER A 107 -14.99 5.12 -33.28
C SER A 107 -16.15 4.85 -32.27
N SER A 108 -16.44 5.91 -31.49
CA SER A 108 -17.76 6.56 -31.21
C SER A 108 -18.90 5.79 -30.52
N THR A 109 -19.49 6.36 -29.46
CA THR A 109 -20.68 7.25 -29.51
C THR A 109 -21.14 7.64 -28.08
N VAL A 110 -21.31 8.94 -27.84
CA VAL A 110 -21.85 9.52 -26.59
C VAL A 110 -23.39 9.53 -26.66
N LEU A 111 -24.06 8.97 -25.66
CA LEU A 111 -25.51 9.07 -25.49
C LEU A 111 -25.83 9.93 -24.26
N ALA A 112 -26.46 11.07 -24.51
CA ALA A 112 -26.91 12.03 -23.52
C ALA A 112 -28.04 11.48 -22.63
N SER A 113 -27.97 11.73 -21.32
CA SER A 113 -29.04 11.41 -20.37
C SER A 113 -29.70 12.70 -19.81
N LYS A 114 -30.99 12.54 -19.46
CA LYS A 114 -31.99 13.60 -19.20
C LYS A 114 -31.79 14.37 -17.87
N PRO A 115 -32.42 15.57 -17.71
CA PRO A 115 -32.13 16.55 -16.65
C PRO A 115 -32.55 16.19 -15.20
N SER A 116 -32.93 14.94 -14.92
CA SER A 116 -33.35 14.52 -13.57
C SER A 116 -32.26 13.80 -12.77
N GLN A 117 -31.09 13.50 -13.36
CA GLN A 117 -29.95 12.88 -12.66
C GLN A 117 -28.91 13.88 -12.12
N GLN A 118 -28.93 15.15 -12.55
CA GLN A 118 -27.95 16.16 -12.10
C GLN A 118 -28.12 16.59 -10.63
N LYS A 119 -29.33 16.51 -10.08
CA LYS A 119 -29.58 16.93 -8.67
C LYS A 119 -29.12 15.91 -7.62
N PHE A 120 -28.81 14.67 -8.01
CA PHE A 120 -28.28 13.66 -7.08
C PHE A 120 -26.74 13.67 -7.01
N LEU A 121 -26.06 14.08 -8.09
CA LEU A 121 -24.59 14.16 -8.15
C LEU A 121 -24.01 15.37 -7.42
N ALA A 122 -24.73 16.49 -7.34
CA ALA A 122 -24.27 17.71 -6.66
C ALA A 122 -24.17 17.58 -5.12
N SER A 123 -24.78 16.56 -4.51
CA SER A 123 -24.67 16.30 -3.07
C SER A 123 -23.42 15.48 -2.70
N ILE A 124 -22.66 14.97 -3.68
CA ILE A 124 -21.53 14.05 -3.44
C ILE A 124 -20.18 14.78 -3.49
N ILE A 125 -20.13 16.02 -3.97
CA ILE A 125 -18.89 16.80 -4.08
C ILE A 125 -19.00 18.02 -3.15
N GLY A 126 -18.59 17.83 -1.89
CA GLY A 126 -18.38 18.91 -0.94
C GLY A 126 -17.10 19.69 -1.28
N SER A 127 -17.29 20.89 -1.82
CA SER A 127 -16.48 22.11 -1.64
C SER A 127 -14.95 21.97 -1.46
N SER A 128 -14.21 21.98 -2.57
CA SER A 128 -12.93 22.69 -2.68
C SER A 128 -12.65 22.93 -4.17
N LEU A 129 -13.42 23.82 -4.78
CA LEU A 129 -13.15 24.45 -6.09
C LEU A 129 -14.20 25.53 -6.28
N SER A 130 -14.03 26.66 -5.60
CA SER A 130 -14.70 27.90 -5.99
C SER A 130 -13.86 29.08 -5.55
N SER A 131 -12.91 29.43 -6.39
CA SER A 131 -12.63 30.82 -6.76
C SER A 131 -11.50 30.82 -7.81
N ARG A 132 -11.71 31.62 -8.86
CA ARG A 132 -10.84 31.83 -10.04
C ARG A 132 -11.12 30.88 -11.21
N LEU A 133 -12.26 31.09 -11.84
CA LEU A 133 -12.29 31.11 -13.31
C LEU A 133 -13.42 32.03 -13.76
N LEU A 134 -13.08 33.24 -14.21
CA LEU A 134 -13.80 34.03 -15.22
C LEU A 134 -12.96 35.29 -15.54
N CYS A 135 -12.75 35.54 -16.84
CA CYS A 135 -11.92 36.56 -17.52
C CYS A 135 -10.40 36.31 -17.49
N SER A 136 -9.62 36.36 -18.57
CA SER A 136 -9.84 36.84 -19.94
C SER A 136 -8.87 36.12 -20.90
N LEU A 137 -9.30 36.06 -22.16
CA LEU A 137 -8.57 35.64 -23.36
C LEU A 137 -7.23 36.39 -23.54
N GLY A 138 -6.23 35.70 -24.11
CA GLY A 138 -5.04 36.32 -24.70
C GLY A 138 -3.78 35.48 -24.46
N GLY A 139 -3.27 34.86 -25.53
CA GLY A 139 -2.17 33.89 -25.45
C GLY A 139 -0.80 34.49 -25.13
N SER A 140 0.02 33.66 -24.48
CA SER A 140 1.47 33.68 -24.54
C SER A 140 1.99 32.33 -24.01
N SER A 141 2.97 31.77 -24.71
CA SER A 141 3.58 30.45 -24.52
C SER A 141 3.96 30.13 -23.06
N PRO A 142 3.86 28.87 -22.60
CA PRO A 142 4.36 28.52 -21.28
C PRO A 142 5.88 28.40 -21.33
N SER A 143 6.54 29.36 -20.69
CA SER A 143 7.92 29.30 -20.24
C SER A 143 8.08 28.22 -19.17
N ASP A 144 9.23 27.56 -19.22
CA ASP A 144 9.80 26.61 -18.27
C ASP A 144 9.24 26.71 -16.84
N GLU A 145 8.45 25.72 -16.42
CA GLU A 145 8.15 25.51 -15.00
C GLU A 145 9.39 24.89 -14.33
N GLU A 146 10.02 25.63 -13.43
CA GLU A 146 11.02 25.09 -12.50
C GLU A 146 10.43 23.91 -11.72
N GLU A 147 11.00 22.71 -11.88
CA GLU A 147 10.67 21.54 -11.07
C GLU A 147 11.00 21.82 -9.60
N THR A 148 9.98 22.11 -8.80
CA THR A 148 10.09 22.11 -7.33
C THR A 148 10.60 20.74 -6.85
N PRO A 149 11.58 20.67 -5.92
CA PRO A 149 12.12 19.41 -5.44
C PRO A 149 10.99 18.49 -4.94
N MET A 150 10.89 17.29 -5.50
CA MET A 150 9.86 16.33 -5.11
C MET A 150 9.99 15.98 -3.61
N SER A 151 9.02 16.43 -2.80
CA SER A 151 8.96 16.10 -1.37
C SER A 151 8.82 14.59 -1.18
N ILE A 152 9.69 13.95 -0.38
CA ILE A 152 9.60 12.51 -0.08
C ILE A 152 8.35 12.19 0.76
N SER A 153 7.98 13.09 1.67
CA SER A 153 6.89 12.88 2.63
C SER A 153 5.73 13.83 2.44
N GLN A 154 4.55 13.42 2.89
CA GLN A 154 3.34 14.24 2.86
C GLN A 154 2.68 14.33 4.23
N GLY A 155 2.46 15.56 4.70
CA GLY A 155 1.76 15.79 5.97
C GLY A 155 2.52 15.29 7.20
N THR A 156 1.84 15.24 8.34
CA THR A 156 2.42 14.83 9.62
C THR A 156 2.39 13.30 9.75
N PRO A 157 3.49 12.65 10.17
CA PRO A 157 3.51 11.22 10.48
C PRO A 157 2.41 10.79 11.47
N ALA A 158 1.91 9.57 11.32
CA ALA A 158 1.10 8.95 12.37
C ALA A 158 2.01 8.56 13.54
N VAL A 159 1.67 8.99 14.76
CA VAL A 159 2.50 8.78 15.95
C VAL A 159 1.74 8.04 17.03
N VAL A 160 2.30 6.93 17.48
CA VAL A 160 1.83 6.22 18.68
C VAL A 160 2.72 6.62 19.85
N LYS A 161 2.17 7.43 20.76
CA LYS A 161 2.91 7.89 21.95
C LYS A 161 3.21 6.74 22.91
N PRO A 162 4.31 6.75 23.67
CA PRO A 162 4.55 5.80 24.74
C PRO A 162 3.53 5.97 25.89
N ARG A 163 3.27 4.91 26.65
CA ARG A 163 2.50 4.91 27.90
C ARG A 163 3.50 5.01 29.06
N GLY A 164 4.07 6.20 29.24
CA GLY A 164 5.08 6.48 30.28
C GLY A 164 6.35 7.10 29.70
N GLU A 165 7.46 6.96 30.43
CA GLU A 165 8.77 7.45 29.99
C GLU A 165 9.20 6.75 28.68
N GLN A 166 9.61 7.56 27.71
CA GLN A 166 10.10 7.07 26.43
C GLN A 166 11.51 6.49 26.61
N LYS A 167 11.67 5.19 26.37
CA LYS A 167 12.96 4.49 26.41
C LYS A 167 13.59 4.30 25.03
N GLY A 168 12.82 4.49 23.97
CA GLY A 168 13.30 4.41 22.60
C GLY A 168 12.23 4.74 21.58
N THR A 169 12.61 4.71 20.31
CA THR A 169 11.73 5.04 19.19
C THR A 169 11.79 3.95 18.11
N LEU A 170 10.64 3.57 17.57
CA LEU A 170 10.52 2.84 16.31
C LEU A 170 10.06 3.80 15.21
N ILE A 171 10.83 3.91 14.13
CA ILE A 171 10.38 4.55 12.89
C ILE A 171 10.00 3.45 11.92
N PHE A 172 8.75 3.37 11.48
CA PHE A 172 8.25 2.27 10.65
C PHE A 172 7.67 2.73 9.31
N LEU A 173 8.28 2.29 8.22
CA LEU A 173 7.97 2.70 6.85
C LEU A 173 6.97 1.74 6.19
N HIS A 174 5.88 2.30 5.65
CA HIS A 174 4.85 1.52 4.96
C HIS A 174 5.30 1.03 3.57
N GLY A 175 4.58 0.06 3.01
CA GLY A 175 4.81 -0.46 1.66
C GLY A 175 4.21 0.42 0.55
N LEU A 176 4.53 0.09 -0.70
CA LEU A 176 4.04 0.81 -1.89
C LEU A 176 2.51 0.93 -1.90
N GLY A 177 2.00 2.15 -2.15
CA GLY A 177 0.58 2.44 -2.27
C GLY A 177 -0.18 2.63 -0.94
N ASP A 178 0.47 2.40 0.20
CA ASP A 178 -0.12 2.57 1.53
C ASP A 178 0.25 3.93 2.17
N GLN A 179 -0.12 4.14 3.44
CA GLN A 179 0.31 5.25 4.28
C GLN A 179 0.55 4.75 5.72
N GLY A 180 1.29 5.52 6.52
CA GLY A 180 1.66 5.15 7.89
C GLY A 180 0.52 4.80 8.89
N HIS A 181 -0.74 5.18 8.64
CA HIS A 181 -1.84 4.96 9.60
C HIS A 181 -2.07 3.47 9.93
N GLY A 182 -2.09 2.60 8.92
CA GLY A 182 -2.35 1.16 9.13
C GLY A 182 -1.32 0.51 10.04
N TRP A 183 -0.05 0.86 9.87
CA TRP A 183 1.04 0.38 10.72
C TRP A 183 0.98 0.98 12.12
N ALA A 184 0.63 2.26 12.26
CA ALA A 184 0.44 2.87 13.57
C ALA A 184 -0.65 2.14 14.38
N ASP A 185 -1.74 1.73 13.73
CA ASP A 185 -2.80 0.94 14.37
C ASP A 185 -2.27 -0.42 14.86
N SER A 186 -1.52 -1.16 14.05
CA SER A 186 -0.89 -2.43 14.45
C SER A 186 0.09 -2.27 15.62
N PHE A 187 0.87 -1.18 15.66
CA PHE A 187 1.77 -0.88 16.79
C PHE A 187 1.08 -0.30 18.02
N SER A 188 -0.16 0.19 17.88
CA SER A 188 -0.99 0.61 19.01
C SER A 188 -1.69 -0.57 19.70
N THR A 189 -1.82 -1.71 19.00
CA THR A 189 -2.59 -2.88 19.43
C THR A 189 -1.71 -4.13 19.54
N GLU A 190 -1.42 -4.79 18.42
CA GLU A 190 -0.78 -6.11 18.35
C GLU A 190 0.68 -6.09 18.79
N ALA A 191 1.48 -5.18 18.23
CA ALA A 191 2.92 -5.08 18.49
C ALA A 191 3.29 -3.96 19.49
N ARG A 192 2.36 -3.59 20.37
CA ARG A 192 2.53 -2.49 21.31
C ARG A 192 3.65 -2.77 22.34
N VAL A 193 4.62 -1.86 22.42
CA VAL A 193 5.62 -1.76 23.49
C VAL A 193 5.44 -0.43 24.21
N ASP A 194 5.08 -0.46 25.50
CA ASP A 194 4.58 0.73 26.19
C ASP A 194 5.61 1.85 26.37
N THR A 195 6.89 1.53 26.48
CA THR A 195 7.97 2.53 26.63
C THR A 195 8.54 3.00 25.30
N VAL A 196 7.96 2.60 24.16
CA VAL A 196 8.47 2.93 22.83
C VAL A 196 7.50 3.86 22.12
N LYS A 197 8.04 4.99 21.63
CA LYS A 197 7.33 5.85 20.69
C LYS A 197 7.39 5.22 19.31
N VAL A 198 6.28 5.22 18.57
CA VAL A 198 6.27 4.73 17.19
C VAL A 198 5.92 5.87 16.25
N ILE A 199 6.72 6.05 15.21
CA ILE A 199 6.53 7.04 14.14
C ILE A 199 6.33 6.28 12.83
N CYS A 200 5.14 6.42 12.24
CA CYS A 200 4.82 5.85 10.94
C CYS A 200 4.64 7.01 9.93
N PRO A 201 5.70 7.40 9.21
CA PRO A 201 5.62 8.50 8.25
C PRO A 201 4.70 8.18 7.07
N HIS A 202 4.31 9.23 6.37
CA HIS A 202 3.54 9.17 5.13
C HIS A 202 4.45 9.54 3.96
N SER A 203 4.36 8.80 2.86
CA SER A 203 5.04 9.15 1.63
C SER A 203 4.18 10.05 0.75
N SER A 204 4.82 10.92 -0.02
CA SER A 204 4.16 11.67 -1.09
C SER A 204 3.77 10.76 -2.25
N GLU A 205 2.76 11.18 -3.02
CA GLU A 205 2.43 10.54 -4.28
C GLU A 205 3.48 10.84 -5.35
N ARG A 206 3.93 9.79 -6.05
CA ARG A 206 4.81 9.91 -7.22
C ARG A 206 4.47 8.84 -8.26
N SER A 207 4.90 9.05 -9.50
CA SER A 207 4.81 8.04 -10.55
C SER A 207 5.66 6.82 -10.19
N VAL A 208 5.11 5.64 -10.44
CA VAL A 208 5.82 4.37 -10.20
C VAL A 208 5.95 3.62 -11.51
N SER A 209 7.17 3.45 -11.99
CA SER A 209 7.51 2.84 -13.28
C SER A 209 7.03 1.39 -13.41
N LEU A 210 7.20 0.57 -12.36
CA LEU A 210 6.67 -0.80 -12.29
C LEU A 210 5.16 -0.85 -12.57
N ASN A 211 4.46 0.23 -12.19
CA ASN A 211 3.02 0.38 -12.33
C ASN A 211 2.64 1.29 -13.50
N MET A 212 3.43 1.27 -14.59
CA MET A 212 3.17 2.03 -15.82
C MET A 212 3.01 3.55 -15.58
N GLY A 213 3.74 4.09 -14.61
CA GLY A 213 3.73 5.51 -14.26
C GLY A 213 2.53 5.96 -13.41
N MET A 214 1.68 5.04 -12.95
CA MET A 214 0.57 5.40 -12.05
C MET A 214 1.08 6.14 -10.80
N ARG A 215 0.44 7.27 -10.46
CA ARG A 215 0.77 8.03 -9.26
C ARG A 215 0.16 7.39 -8.02
N MET A 216 1.00 7.09 -7.04
CA MET A 216 0.59 6.51 -5.75
C MET A 216 1.63 6.83 -4.67
N PRO A 217 1.30 6.67 -3.38
CA PRO A 217 2.27 6.79 -2.30
C PRO A 217 3.46 5.86 -2.52
N ALA A 218 4.66 6.42 -2.61
CA ALA A 218 5.90 5.65 -2.73
C ALA A 218 7.09 6.43 -2.17
N TRP A 219 8.11 5.71 -1.69
CA TRP A 219 9.31 6.31 -1.11
C TRP A 219 10.37 6.69 -2.15
N TYR A 220 10.44 5.93 -3.24
CA TYR A 220 11.33 6.05 -4.40
C TYR A 220 10.65 5.37 -5.59
N ASP A 221 11.15 5.58 -6.81
CA ASP A 221 10.60 4.88 -7.98
C ASP A 221 11.05 3.41 -8.00
N LEU A 222 10.11 2.52 -8.30
CA LEU A 222 10.37 1.09 -8.40
C LEU A 222 10.31 0.69 -9.87
N PHE A 223 11.45 0.33 -10.45
CA PHE A 223 11.52 -0.08 -11.85
C PHE A 223 11.15 -1.56 -12.06
N GLY A 224 11.30 -2.41 -11.04
CA GLY A 224 11.01 -3.83 -11.14
C GLY A 224 11.22 -4.59 -9.84
N LEU A 225 10.66 -5.80 -9.76
CA LEU A 225 10.82 -6.75 -8.66
C LEU A 225 11.59 -8.00 -9.13
N SER A 226 12.69 -7.78 -9.87
CA SER A 226 13.62 -8.84 -10.26
C SER A 226 15.01 -8.52 -9.74
N LEU A 227 15.85 -9.54 -9.59
CA LEU A 227 17.24 -9.35 -9.16
C LEU A 227 18.00 -8.45 -10.13
N THR A 228 17.71 -8.50 -11.42
CA THR A 228 18.40 -7.72 -12.45
C THR A 228 17.76 -6.37 -12.74
N SER A 229 16.64 -6.06 -12.08
CA SER A 229 15.98 -4.77 -12.26
C SER A 229 16.91 -3.64 -11.83
N PRO A 230 17.00 -2.54 -12.60
CA PRO A 230 17.69 -1.35 -12.16
C PRO A 230 17.01 -0.79 -10.90
N GLU A 231 17.77 -0.03 -10.12
CA GLU A 231 17.28 0.64 -8.90
C GLU A 231 17.35 2.16 -9.08
N ASP A 232 16.36 2.87 -8.54
CA ASP A 232 16.32 4.34 -8.46
C ASP A 232 17.36 4.84 -7.44
N ASN A 233 18.62 4.94 -7.88
CA ASN A 233 19.73 5.30 -7.00
C ASN A 233 19.50 6.62 -6.26
N GLU A 234 19.06 7.65 -6.97
CA GLU A 234 18.85 8.98 -6.43
C GLU A 234 17.64 9.02 -5.50
N GLY A 235 16.49 8.47 -5.93
CA GLY A 235 15.30 8.46 -5.10
C GLY A 235 15.48 7.64 -3.81
N ILE A 236 16.20 6.51 -3.86
CA ILE A 236 16.54 5.73 -2.66
C ILE A 236 17.45 6.55 -1.72
N GLN A 237 18.43 7.28 -2.24
CA GLN A 237 19.32 8.12 -1.43
C GLN A 237 18.55 9.27 -0.77
N ASN A 238 17.70 9.96 -1.52
CA ASN A 238 16.84 11.03 -1.01
C ASN A 238 15.85 10.51 0.05
N ALA A 239 15.28 9.32 -0.18
CA ALA A 239 14.40 8.68 0.80
C ALA A 239 15.14 8.25 2.06
N ALA A 240 16.38 7.76 1.93
CA ALA A 240 17.21 7.40 3.07
C ALA A 240 17.61 8.62 3.89
N ALA A 241 17.96 9.73 3.24
CA ALA A 241 18.23 11.01 3.90
C ALA A 241 17.00 11.52 4.68
N TYR A 242 15.80 11.35 4.13
CA TYR A 242 14.57 11.63 4.88
C TYR A 242 14.45 10.76 6.13
N VAL A 243 14.69 9.44 6.04
CA VAL A 243 14.69 8.55 7.20
C VAL A 243 15.75 8.95 8.22
N HIS A 244 16.96 9.30 7.78
CA HIS A 244 18.03 9.81 8.64
C HIS A 244 17.60 11.08 9.37
N SER A 245 16.91 12.00 8.69
CA SER A 245 16.38 13.21 9.34
C SER A 245 15.36 12.91 10.46
N LEU A 246 14.56 11.84 10.33
CA LEU A 246 13.65 11.40 11.38
C LEU A 246 14.41 10.81 12.57
N ILE A 247 15.48 10.06 12.33
CA ILE A 247 16.35 9.54 13.38
C ILE A 247 17.03 10.71 14.11
N ASP A 248 17.61 11.65 13.36
CA ASP A 248 18.30 12.83 13.90
C ASP A 248 17.36 13.70 14.76
N ALA A 249 16.09 13.82 14.37
CA ALA A 249 15.09 14.52 15.16
C ALA A 249 14.82 13.84 16.52
N GLU A 250 14.79 12.51 16.58
CA GLU A 250 14.66 11.78 17.85
C GLU A 250 15.91 11.89 18.71
N VAL A 251 17.08 11.86 18.08
CA VAL A 251 18.37 12.07 18.76
C VAL A 251 18.47 13.47 19.36
N ALA A 252 18.08 14.49 18.59
CA ALA A 252 18.01 15.86 19.08
C ALA A 252 17.00 16.03 20.22
N ALA A 253 15.93 15.23 20.23
CA ALA A 253 14.94 15.17 21.31
C ALA A 253 15.40 14.37 22.55
N GLY A 254 16.64 13.84 22.55
CA GLY A 254 17.26 13.18 23.69
C GLY A 254 17.19 11.65 23.68
N VAL A 255 16.70 11.02 22.61
CA VAL A 255 16.70 9.56 22.45
C VAL A 255 18.03 9.13 21.83
N PRO A 256 18.92 8.38 22.52
CA PRO A 256 20.18 7.94 21.91
C PRO A 256 19.93 7.15 20.62
N ALA A 257 20.79 7.30 19.60
CA ALA A 257 20.65 6.55 18.34
C ALA A 257 20.56 5.03 18.56
N SER A 258 21.30 4.51 19.56
CA SER A 258 21.26 3.10 19.98
C SER A 258 19.93 2.64 20.57
N LYS A 259 18.97 3.55 20.78
CA LYS A 259 17.59 3.29 21.21
C LYS A 259 16.56 3.61 20.11
N VAL A 260 17.03 3.90 18.89
CA VAL A 260 16.19 4.07 17.71
C VAL A 260 16.26 2.80 16.86
N ILE A 261 15.09 2.24 16.53
CA ILE A 261 14.93 1.14 15.58
C ILE A 261 14.28 1.70 14.32
N VAL A 262 14.80 1.32 13.16
CA VAL A 262 14.19 1.63 11.87
C VAL A 262 13.63 0.35 11.27
N GLY A 263 12.35 0.38 10.91
CA GLY A 263 11.64 -0.76 10.38
C GLY A 263 10.82 -0.41 9.14
N GLY A 264 10.35 -1.43 8.43
CA GLY A 264 9.36 -1.22 7.39
C GLY A 264 8.85 -2.49 6.75
N PHE A 265 7.82 -2.35 5.92
CA PHE A 265 7.21 -3.44 5.15
C PHE A 265 7.40 -3.22 3.65
N SER A 266 7.67 -4.30 2.89
CA SER A 266 7.80 -4.27 1.43
C SER A 266 8.80 -3.20 0.98
N MET A 267 8.41 -2.27 0.09
CA MET A 267 9.23 -1.10 -0.30
C MET A 267 9.81 -0.34 0.89
N GLY A 268 9.01 -0.12 1.94
CA GLY A 268 9.45 0.57 3.16
C GLY A 268 10.46 -0.25 3.96
N GLY A 269 10.34 -1.57 3.98
CA GLY A 269 11.34 -2.47 4.60
C GLY A 269 12.68 -2.41 3.89
N ALA A 270 12.66 -2.29 2.57
CA ALA A 270 13.86 -2.27 1.74
C ALA A 270 14.63 -0.96 2.00
N LEU A 271 13.88 0.14 2.10
CA LEU A 271 14.39 1.44 2.52
C LEU A 271 14.88 1.43 3.97
N ALA A 272 14.15 0.80 4.90
CA ALA A 272 14.55 0.69 6.31
C ALA A 272 15.91 0.01 6.47
N ILE A 273 16.11 -1.10 5.74
CA ILE A 273 17.38 -1.83 5.73
C ILE A 273 18.50 -0.94 5.20
N TYR A 274 18.29 -0.31 4.04
CA TYR A 274 19.29 0.57 3.42
C TYR A 274 19.63 1.77 4.32
N ALA A 275 18.62 2.50 4.80
CA ALA A 275 18.80 3.67 5.65
C ALA A 275 19.45 3.30 7.00
N GLY A 276 19.04 2.19 7.61
CA GLY A 276 19.60 1.73 8.87
C GLY A 276 21.07 1.32 8.76
N LEU A 277 21.44 0.61 7.69
CA LEU A 277 22.83 0.18 7.47
C LEU A 277 23.76 1.35 7.14
N THR A 278 23.25 2.39 6.48
CA THR A 278 24.02 3.58 6.06
C THR A 278 24.01 4.72 7.07
N TYR A 279 23.21 4.64 8.13
CA TYR A 279 23.20 5.67 9.17
C TYR A 279 24.54 5.70 9.93
N PRO A 280 25.15 6.88 10.18
CA PRO A 280 26.51 6.98 10.68
C PRO A 280 26.68 6.65 12.17
N GLN A 281 25.59 6.52 12.93
CA GLN A 281 25.62 6.10 14.33
C GLN A 281 25.02 4.70 14.50
N LYS A 282 25.44 3.98 15.54
CA LYS A 282 24.90 2.67 15.86
C LYS A 282 23.44 2.79 16.30
N LEU A 283 22.54 2.14 15.58
CA LEU A 283 21.12 2.03 15.87
C LEU A 283 20.82 0.88 16.84
N GLY A 284 19.64 0.91 17.45
CA GLY A 284 19.16 -0.17 18.31
C GLY A 284 18.79 -1.44 17.54
N GLY A 285 18.35 -1.31 16.29
CA GLY A 285 17.95 -2.44 15.47
C GLY A 285 17.39 -2.02 14.11
N ILE A 286 17.28 -3.00 13.21
CA ILE A 286 16.70 -2.82 11.87
C ILE A 286 15.65 -3.93 11.64
N ILE A 287 14.50 -3.57 11.07
CA ILE A 287 13.40 -4.51 10.77
C ILE A 287 13.03 -4.41 9.29
N GLY A 288 13.02 -5.54 8.58
CA GLY A 288 12.50 -5.62 7.21
C GLY A 288 11.44 -6.72 7.10
N LEU A 289 10.19 -6.34 6.81
CA LEU A 289 9.09 -7.29 6.66
C LEU A 289 8.70 -7.46 5.18
N SER A 290 8.62 -8.70 4.71
CA SER A 290 8.28 -9.10 3.33
C SER A 290 8.98 -8.24 2.28
N SER A 291 10.31 -8.15 2.37
CA SER A 291 11.12 -7.12 1.72
C SER A 291 12.36 -7.69 1.02
N PHE A 292 13.22 -6.80 0.52
CA PHE A 292 14.42 -7.12 -0.26
C PHE A 292 15.54 -6.12 0.03
N PHE A 293 16.78 -6.50 -0.29
CA PHE A 293 17.97 -5.70 -0.02
C PHE A 293 18.37 -4.81 -1.21
N LEU A 294 18.30 -3.49 -0.99
CA LEU A 294 18.63 -2.46 -1.98
C LEU A 294 20.13 -2.20 -2.13
N GLN A 295 20.55 -1.73 -3.31
CA GLN A 295 21.90 -1.23 -3.59
C GLN A 295 23.00 -2.19 -3.15
N ARG A 296 22.74 -3.49 -3.29
CA ARG A 296 23.57 -4.60 -2.80
C ARG A 296 25.05 -4.54 -3.21
N THR A 297 25.37 -3.88 -4.33
CA THR A 297 26.74 -3.71 -4.82
C THR A 297 27.53 -2.63 -4.06
N LYS A 298 26.85 -1.81 -3.25
CA LYS A 298 27.45 -0.73 -2.47
C LYS A 298 27.77 -1.10 -1.02
N PHE A 299 27.42 -2.31 -0.58
CA PHE A 299 27.65 -2.78 0.78
C PHE A 299 28.82 -3.79 0.89
N PRO A 300 29.57 -3.80 2.02
CA PRO A 300 29.39 -2.94 3.19
C PRO A 300 29.77 -1.47 2.98
N GLY A 301 30.53 -1.11 1.93
CA GLY A 301 30.91 0.28 1.67
C GLY A 301 31.74 0.91 2.81
N ALA A 302 31.85 2.25 2.83
CA ALA A 302 32.63 2.98 3.84
C ALA A 302 31.82 3.34 5.11
N TYR A 303 30.52 3.05 5.17
CA TYR A 303 29.61 3.51 6.23
C TYR A 303 28.89 2.32 6.87
N THR A 304 29.35 1.83 8.03
CA THR A 304 28.73 0.68 8.72
C THR A 304 28.88 0.71 10.23
N ALA A 305 28.56 1.84 10.88
CA ALA A 305 28.35 1.86 12.34
C ALA A 305 27.34 0.79 12.82
N ASN A 306 26.58 0.23 11.87
CA ASN A 306 25.57 -0.79 12.02
C ASN A 306 25.97 -2.21 11.53
N ASN A 307 27.25 -2.51 11.35
CA ASN A 307 27.72 -3.87 10.97
C ASN A 307 27.48 -4.94 12.06
N ALA A 308 27.25 -4.54 13.30
CA ALA A 308 26.90 -5.43 14.41
C ALA A 308 25.50 -5.13 14.98
N THR A 309 24.71 -4.29 14.32
CA THR A 309 23.34 -3.99 14.72
C THR A 309 22.46 -5.20 14.45
N ASN A 310 21.54 -5.53 15.35
CA ASN A 310 20.63 -6.65 15.16
C ASN A 310 19.65 -6.33 14.01
N ILE A 311 19.45 -7.29 13.11
CA ILE A 311 18.56 -7.13 11.95
C ILE A 311 17.56 -8.28 11.94
N PHE A 312 16.27 -7.92 12.01
CA PHE A 312 15.16 -8.85 11.91
C PHE A 312 14.57 -8.78 10.50
N LEU A 313 14.54 -9.91 9.81
CA LEU A 313 13.83 -10.06 8.54
C LEU A 313 12.63 -11.00 8.78
N GLY A 314 11.41 -10.52 8.57
CA GLY A 314 10.19 -11.35 8.61
C GLY A 314 9.66 -11.54 7.20
N HIS A 315 9.25 -12.74 6.81
CA HIS A 315 8.80 -12.98 5.44
C HIS A 315 7.81 -14.13 5.34
N GLY A 316 6.76 -13.95 4.54
CA GLY A 316 5.79 -15.01 4.25
C GLY A 316 6.35 -16.07 3.29
N ASN A 317 6.25 -17.35 3.63
CA ASN A 317 6.81 -18.42 2.81
C ASN A 317 6.06 -18.67 1.49
N VAL A 318 4.84 -18.14 1.34
CA VAL A 318 4.03 -18.21 0.12
C VAL A 318 3.79 -16.84 -0.52
N ASP A 319 4.59 -15.83 -0.17
CA ASP A 319 4.57 -14.51 -0.79
C ASP A 319 4.83 -14.63 -2.30
N GLN A 320 3.87 -14.17 -3.10
CA GLN A 320 3.95 -14.19 -4.57
C GLN A 320 4.31 -12.82 -5.16
N LEU A 321 4.30 -11.75 -4.36
CA LEU A 321 4.61 -10.38 -4.82
C LEU A 321 6.10 -10.08 -4.62
N VAL A 322 6.61 -10.37 -3.42
CA VAL A 322 8.03 -10.37 -3.11
C VAL A 322 8.38 -11.79 -2.69
N PRO A 323 8.74 -12.67 -3.64
CA PRO A 323 9.01 -14.07 -3.35
C PRO A 323 9.94 -14.27 -2.15
N PHE A 324 9.67 -15.27 -1.31
CA PHE A 324 10.46 -15.58 -0.11
C PHE A 324 11.97 -15.68 -0.37
N GLN A 325 12.36 -16.10 -1.58
CA GLN A 325 13.74 -16.13 -2.05
C GLN A 325 14.44 -14.76 -1.95
N PHE A 326 13.74 -13.64 -2.14
CA PHE A 326 14.31 -12.31 -1.93
C PHE A 326 14.71 -12.08 -0.47
N GLY A 327 13.91 -12.55 0.50
CA GLY A 327 14.26 -12.53 1.91
C GLY A 327 15.50 -13.38 2.20
N GLN A 328 15.55 -14.61 1.68
CA GLN A 328 16.71 -15.52 1.81
C GLN A 328 18.00 -14.92 1.23
N MET A 329 17.89 -14.29 0.06
CA MET A 329 19.01 -13.62 -0.58
C MET A 329 19.46 -12.39 0.19
N SER A 330 18.52 -11.60 0.71
CA SER A 330 18.80 -10.43 1.54
C SER A 330 19.58 -10.85 2.79
N GLU A 331 19.12 -11.88 3.50
CA GLU A 331 19.84 -12.45 4.63
C GLU A 331 21.25 -12.88 4.21
N THR A 332 21.36 -13.71 3.16
CA THR A 332 22.65 -14.25 2.69
C THR A 332 23.65 -13.14 2.36
N LEU A 333 23.21 -12.06 1.71
CA LEU A 333 24.08 -10.94 1.33
C LEU A 333 24.48 -10.09 2.55
N ILE A 334 23.52 -9.78 3.43
CA ILE A 334 23.78 -8.98 4.63
C ILE A 334 24.70 -9.75 5.60
N LYS A 335 24.51 -11.07 5.73
CA LYS A 335 25.30 -11.94 6.64
C LYS A 335 26.79 -11.96 6.32
N LYS A 336 27.19 -11.57 5.10
CA LYS A 336 28.61 -11.40 4.72
C LYS A 336 29.33 -10.31 5.51
N PHE A 337 28.60 -9.30 6.01
CA PHE A 337 29.19 -8.17 6.74
C PHE A 337 28.47 -7.83 8.04
N ASN A 338 27.28 -8.37 8.29
CA ASN A 338 26.58 -8.29 9.58
C ASN A 338 26.07 -9.68 9.99
N PRO A 339 26.76 -10.39 10.90
CA PRO A 339 26.38 -11.74 11.30
C PRO A 339 25.09 -11.81 12.14
N ASN A 340 24.57 -10.67 12.60
CA ASN A 340 23.39 -10.60 13.48
C ASN A 340 22.06 -10.53 12.72
N VAL A 341 22.08 -10.60 11.39
CA VAL A 341 20.86 -10.72 10.58
C VAL A 341 20.21 -12.09 10.75
N GLN A 342 18.90 -12.09 10.98
CA GLN A 342 18.09 -13.29 11.14
C GLN A 342 16.83 -13.20 10.27
N LEU A 343 16.61 -14.22 9.44
CA LEU A 343 15.39 -14.39 8.66
C LEU A 343 14.41 -15.34 9.37
N HIS A 344 13.18 -14.85 9.56
CA HIS A 344 12.05 -15.57 10.12
C HIS A 344 11.02 -15.81 9.01
N ALA A 345 10.72 -17.09 8.76
CA ALA A 345 9.76 -17.50 7.75
C ALA A 345 8.41 -17.83 8.42
N TYR A 346 7.34 -17.17 7.98
CA TYR A 346 5.99 -17.41 8.50
C TYR A 346 5.21 -18.29 7.54
N ARG A 347 4.71 -19.40 8.08
CA ARG A 347 4.05 -20.45 7.30
C ARG A 347 2.67 -20.00 6.81
N ASP A 348 2.38 -20.29 5.55
CA ASP A 348 1.12 -19.98 4.86
C ASP A 348 0.80 -18.47 4.79
N MET A 349 1.80 -17.63 5.08
CA MET A 349 1.70 -16.17 4.98
C MET A 349 2.14 -15.72 3.58
N GLY A 350 1.29 -14.92 2.93
CA GLY A 350 1.58 -14.25 1.65
C GLY A 350 2.21 -12.85 1.84
N HIS A 351 1.95 -11.92 0.92
CA HIS A 351 2.43 -10.54 1.01
C HIS A 351 1.61 -9.69 1.99
N GLN A 352 1.74 -10.00 3.28
CA GLN A 352 1.04 -9.36 4.39
C GLN A 352 1.83 -9.64 5.68
N SER A 353 1.37 -9.09 6.79
CA SER A 353 1.83 -9.49 8.12
C SER A 353 0.83 -10.44 8.79
N CYS A 354 1.22 -11.05 9.90
CA CYS A 354 0.35 -11.88 10.72
C CYS A 354 0.63 -11.68 12.22
N ALA A 355 -0.28 -12.17 13.07
CA ALA A 355 -0.17 -12.03 14.52
C ALA A 355 1.06 -12.74 15.12
N GLU A 356 1.59 -13.77 14.45
CA GLU A 356 2.85 -14.40 14.85
C GLU A 356 4.04 -13.46 14.59
N GLU A 357 4.15 -12.94 13.36
CA GLU A 357 5.19 -11.97 13.00
C GLU A 357 5.15 -10.73 13.90
N MET A 358 3.96 -10.18 14.18
CA MET A 358 3.84 -9.00 15.03
C MET A 358 4.24 -9.26 16.50
N ARG A 359 4.07 -10.49 17.00
CA ARG A 359 4.59 -10.87 18.33
C ARG A 359 6.11 -10.94 18.35
N ASP A 360 6.72 -11.50 17.30
CA ASP A 360 8.17 -11.58 17.19
C ASP A 360 8.81 -10.20 17.00
N VAL A 361 8.21 -9.34 16.18
CA VAL A 361 8.59 -7.93 16.04
C VAL A 361 8.55 -7.21 17.38
N LYS A 362 7.47 -7.40 18.16
CA LYS A 362 7.35 -6.83 19.51
C LYS A 362 8.46 -7.33 20.44
N ALA A 363 8.78 -8.61 20.41
CA ALA A 363 9.86 -9.20 21.19
C ALA A 363 11.22 -8.61 20.77
N PHE A 364 11.47 -8.49 19.47
CA PHE A 364 12.67 -7.88 18.92
C PHE A 364 12.83 -6.42 19.39
N ILE A 365 11.78 -5.60 19.30
CA ILE A 365 11.80 -4.20 19.76
C ILE A 365 12.14 -4.15 21.25
N SER A 366 11.47 -4.96 22.06
CA SER A 366 11.65 -4.99 23.52
C SER A 366 13.08 -5.39 23.91
N ASN A 367 13.65 -6.39 23.23
CA ASN A 367 14.99 -6.91 23.52
C ASN A 367 16.13 -5.97 23.11
N ASN A 368 15.88 -5.06 22.16
CA ASN A 368 16.89 -4.14 21.64
C ASN A 368 16.81 -2.74 22.27
N ILE A 369 15.63 -2.33 22.74
CA ILE A 369 15.47 -1.05 23.47
C ILE A 369 15.58 -1.25 24.99
N GLY A 370 15.23 -2.43 25.51
CA GLY A 370 15.22 -2.72 26.95
C GLY A 370 16.58 -3.00 27.60
N LYS A 371 17.63 -3.24 26.80
CA LYS A 371 19.03 -3.32 27.24
C LYS A 371 19.64 -1.94 27.21
#